data_AF-A0A101I0L4-F1
#
_entry.id   AF-A0A101I0L4-F1
#
_cell.length_a   1.000
_cell.length_b   1.000
_cell.length_c   1.000
_cell.angle_alpha   90.00
_cell.angle_beta   90.00
_cell.angle_gamma   90.00
#
_symmetry.space_group_name_H-M   'P 1'
#
loop_
_entity.id
_entity.type
_entity.pdbx_description
1 polymer ?
#
loop_
_entity_poly.entity_id
_entity_poly.type
_entity_poly.pdbx_seq_one_letter_code
_entity_poly.pdbx_strand_id
1 'polypeptide(L)'
;MRRCPTEAIRIRKEKAFIIEERCIDCGECIRICPNHAKYAVSDPLESLKKYSYKIAIPAPSITGQFPERLELAGILGGLIEIGFDDVFEVAVGAEIISNYTQKYIEEHKDIRPLISSACPSVVRLVQVKFPSLVGNIIPLITPMDITAKIARREAMKKTGLSENKIGVFFITPCPAKVTSVKEPVGEEVSPVDGVISISDIYENLINHLDSIKKRGDLVKSGKRGLRWGREGGENDSIKGKIRKLSVDEIHNVIKVLEKVEDGKMEMFDYIEAQACPGGCVGGIFNKENPFVAKERIDRLASMIEEESEESKVLVNDVKDRELVLSQSITPRPITLDPDINVALDKLEKLNEIEKKLPGIDCGACGCPTCKAFAEDIVQGVKSIDDCIVILKEEYKKEKERL
;
A
#
# COMPACT_ATOMS: atom_id res chain seq x y z
N MET A 1 -2.98 -6.22 18.02
CA MET A 1 -4.22 -5.43 17.87
C MET A 1 -4.02 -3.93 18.07
N ARG A 2 -3.41 -3.47 19.18
CA ARG A 2 -3.26 -2.03 19.52
C ARG A 2 -2.48 -1.18 18.52
N ARG A 3 -1.72 -1.80 17.63
CA ARG A 3 -0.93 -1.14 16.57
C ARG A 3 -1.68 -1.05 15.24
N CYS A 4 -2.91 -1.58 15.16
CA CYS A 4 -3.71 -1.47 13.95
C CYS A 4 -4.21 -0.02 13.80
N PRO A 5 -3.90 0.67 12.70
CA PRO A 5 -4.17 2.11 12.54
C PRO A 5 -5.67 2.47 12.52
N THR A 6 -6.51 1.50 12.18
CA THR A 6 -7.97 1.63 12.07
C THR A 6 -8.71 0.81 13.13
N GLU A 7 -7.98 0.27 14.10
CA GLU A 7 -8.52 -0.60 15.15
C GLU A 7 -9.29 -1.81 14.59
N ALA A 8 -8.93 -2.33 13.41
CA ALA A 8 -9.64 -3.43 12.76
C ALA A 8 -9.48 -4.79 13.47
N ILE A 9 -8.50 -4.93 14.38
CA ILE A 9 -8.19 -6.22 15.00
C ILE A 9 -8.85 -6.35 16.38
N ARG A 10 -9.56 -7.46 16.57
CA ARG A 10 -10.11 -7.93 17.86
C ARG A 10 -9.52 -9.29 18.23
N ILE A 11 -9.50 -9.64 19.51
CA ILE A 11 -9.28 -11.01 19.97
C ILE A 11 -10.62 -11.58 20.42
N ARG A 12 -11.07 -12.64 19.75
CA ARG A 12 -12.32 -13.34 20.04
C ARG A 12 -12.02 -14.81 20.17
N LYS A 13 -12.48 -15.45 21.26
CA LYS A 13 -12.20 -16.88 21.54
C LYS A 13 -10.71 -17.22 21.32
N GLU A 14 -9.84 -16.39 21.90
CA GLU A 14 -8.36 -16.51 21.85
C GLU A 14 -7.73 -16.37 20.46
N LYS A 15 -8.50 -16.03 19.42
CA LYS A 15 -8.01 -15.85 18.04
C LYS A 15 -8.14 -14.41 17.56
N ALA A 16 -7.20 -13.99 16.72
CA ALA A 16 -7.19 -12.66 16.13
C ALA A 16 -8.18 -12.56 14.96
N PHE A 17 -9.27 -11.84 15.19
CA PHE A 17 -10.30 -11.51 14.21
C PHE A 17 -10.02 -10.15 13.56
N ILE A 18 -10.22 -10.03 12.25
CA ILE A 18 -10.09 -8.77 11.50
C ILE A 18 -11.50 -8.36 11.07
N ILE A 19 -11.89 -7.13 11.39
CA ILE A 19 -13.08 -6.48 10.85
C ILE A 19 -12.71 -5.98 9.46
N GLU A 20 -13.22 -6.64 8.42
CA GLU A 20 -12.80 -6.44 7.03
C GLU A 20 -13.06 -5.01 6.56
N GLU A 21 -14.20 -4.44 6.94
CA GLU A 21 -14.62 -3.08 6.59
C GLU A 21 -13.68 -2.00 7.12
N ARG A 22 -12.93 -2.31 8.20
CA ARG A 22 -11.94 -1.41 8.81
C ARG A 22 -10.52 -1.68 8.30
N CYS A 23 -10.27 -2.84 7.69
CA CYS A 23 -8.94 -3.22 7.26
C CYS A 23 -8.50 -2.37 6.05
N ILE A 24 -7.25 -1.93 6.08
CA ILE A 24 -6.60 -1.17 4.99
C ILE A 24 -5.41 -1.92 4.38
N ASP A 25 -5.26 -3.19 4.76
CA ASP A 25 -4.26 -4.14 4.24
C ASP A 25 -2.80 -3.70 4.41
N CYS A 26 -2.53 -2.75 5.32
CA CYS A 26 -1.20 -2.18 5.53
C CYS A 26 -0.15 -3.19 6.05
N GLY A 27 -0.59 -4.37 6.51
CA GLY A 27 0.30 -5.41 7.00
C GLY A 27 1.00 -5.09 8.32
N GLU A 28 0.65 -3.99 9.00
CA GLU A 28 1.27 -3.61 10.28
C GLU A 28 1.11 -4.68 11.36
N CYS A 29 0.00 -5.42 11.31
CA CYS A 29 -0.24 -6.55 12.20
C CYS A 29 0.68 -7.76 11.94
N ILE A 30 1.18 -7.91 10.71
CA ILE A 30 2.17 -8.93 10.34
C ILE A 30 3.55 -8.46 10.83
N ARG A 31 3.90 -7.20 10.55
CA ARG A 31 5.19 -6.58 10.93
C ARG A 31 5.49 -6.71 12.42
N ILE A 32 4.52 -6.36 13.26
CA ILE A 32 4.74 -6.21 14.70
C ILE A 32 4.48 -7.49 15.50
N CYS A 33 3.97 -8.56 14.87
CA CYS A 33 3.60 -9.77 15.60
C CYS A 33 4.87 -10.57 15.98
N PRO A 34 5.22 -10.66 17.28
CA PRO A 34 6.41 -11.40 17.70
C PRO A 34 6.29 -12.91 17.48
N ASN A 35 5.06 -13.42 17.35
CA ASN A 35 4.76 -14.83 17.17
C ASN A 35 4.57 -15.22 15.70
N HIS A 36 4.70 -14.27 14.76
CA HIS A 36 4.45 -14.49 13.32
C HIS A 36 3.11 -15.20 13.04
N ALA A 37 2.08 -14.88 13.82
CA ALA A 37 0.80 -15.60 13.80
C ALA A 37 -0.07 -15.31 12.58
N LYS A 38 0.25 -14.26 11.80
CA LYS A 38 -0.41 -13.91 10.53
C LYS A 38 0.66 -13.68 9.47
N TYR A 39 0.35 -14.10 8.26
CA TYR A 39 1.16 -13.90 7.06
C TYR A 39 0.25 -13.41 5.94
N ALA A 40 0.83 -12.66 5.00
CA ALA A 40 0.15 -12.30 3.76
C ALA A 40 0.43 -13.37 2.71
N VAL A 41 -0.57 -13.67 1.88
CA VAL A 41 -0.48 -14.68 0.82
C VAL A 41 -0.48 -13.97 -0.51
N SER A 42 0.58 -14.14 -1.28
CA SER A 42 0.66 -13.71 -2.68
C SER A 42 0.37 -14.89 -3.63
N ASP A 43 0.25 -14.64 -4.92
CA ASP A 43 0.06 -15.70 -5.90
C ASP A 43 1.34 -16.55 -6.02
N PRO A 44 1.22 -17.89 -6.06
CA PRO A 44 2.38 -18.76 -6.17
C PRO A 44 2.96 -18.73 -7.59
N LEU A 45 4.25 -19.03 -7.76
CA LEU A 45 4.91 -19.06 -9.08
C LEU A 45 4.27 -20.08 -10.05
N GLU A 46 3.59 -21.12 -9.54
CA GLU A 46 2.85 -22.07 -10.35
C GLU A 46 1.70 -21.42 -11.14
N SER A 47 1.21 -20.26 -10.70
CA SER A 47 0.17 -19.50 -11.41
C SER A 47 0.62 -19.03 -12.80
N LEU A 48 1.93 -18.93 -13.04
CA LEU A 48 2.52 -18.60 -14.35
C LEU A 48 2.11 -19.60 -15.44
N LYS A 49 1.89 -20.87 -15.08
CA LYS A 49 1.54 -21.96 -16.01
C LYS A 49 0.20 -21.75 -16.73
N LYS A 50 -0.64 -20.82 -16.26
CA LYS A 50 -1.92 -20.47 -16.88
C LYS A 50 -1.75 -19.69 -18.19
N TYR A 51 -0.59 -19.09 -18.42
CA TYR A 51 -0.35 -18.15 -19.51
C TYR A 51 0.72 -18.66 -20.47
N SER A 52 0.57 -18.32 -21.76
CA SER A 52 1.54 -18.67 -22.79
C SER A 52 2.78 -17.78 -22.71
N TYR A 53 2.56 -16.46 -22.54
CA TYR A 53 3.61 -15.46 -22.41
C TYR A 53 3.47 -14.72 -21.09
N LYS A 54 4.53 -14.66 -20.28
CA LYS A 54 4.47 -14.21 -18.89
C LYS A 54 5.45 -13.06 -18.71
N ILE A 55 4.95 -11.93 -18.23
CA ILE A 55 5.73 -10.71 -18.05
C ILE A 55 5.81 -10.41 -16.56
N ALA A 56 7.03 -10.27 -16.04
CA ALA A 56 7.23 -9.72 -14.71
C ALA A 56 7.27 -8.19 -14.79
N ILE A 57 6.50 -7.53 -13.93
CA ILE A 57 6.60 -6.09 -13.73
C ILE A 57 7.12 -5.82 -12.31
N PRO A 58 8.44 -5.68 -12.09
CA PRO A 58 8.96 -5.53 -10.74
C PRO A 58 8.75 -4.12 -10.18
N ALA A 59 8.37 -4.04 -8.90
CA ALA A 59 8.33 -2.79 -8.16
C ALA A 59 9.73 -2.16 -8.07
N PRO A 60 9.88 -0.82 -8.11
CA PRO A 60 11.19 -0.18 -8.06
C PRO A 60 12.01 -0.55 -6.82
N SER A 61 11.34 -0.81 -5.69
CA SER A 61 11.96 -1.18 -4.42
C SER A 61 12.77 -2.48 -4.47
N ILE A 62 12.55 -3.33 -5.48
CA ILE A 62 13.28 -4.61 -5.65
C ILE A 62 14.80 -4.39 -5.73
N THR A 63 15.23 -3.27 -6.31
CA THR A 63 16.64 -2.95 -6.54
C THR A 63 17.42 -2.75 -5.25
N GLY A 64 16.75 -2.29 -4.20
CA GLY A 64 17.34 -2.18 -2.86
C GLY A 64 17.41 -3.50 -2.08
N GLN A 65 16.74 -4.56 -2.54
CA GLN A 65 16.59 -5.80 -1.76
C GLN A 65 17.77 -6.75 -1.92
N PHE A 66 18.46 -6.70 -3.06
CA PHE A 66 19.57 -7.60 -3.37
C PHE A 66 20.93 -6.93 -3.12
N PRO A 67 21.99 -7.71 -2.84
CA PRO A 67 23.36 -7.18 -2.74
C PRO A 67 23.82 -6.56 -4.07
N GLU A 68 24.71 -5.56 -4.01
CA GLU A 68 25.17 -4.80 -5.19
C GLU A 68 25.80 -5.66 -6.30
N ARG A 69 26.35 -6.84 -5.96
CA ARG A 69 26.88 -7.77 -6.96
C ARG A 69 25.82 -8.29 -7.93
N LEU A 70 24.55 -8.35 -7.49
CA LEU A 70 23.40 -8.67 -8.33
C LEU A 70 22.84 -7.39 -8.91
N GLU A 71 23.64 -6.66 -9.68
CA GLU A 71 23.25 -5.46 -10.43
C GLU A 71 21.82 -5.57 -10.99
N LEU A 72 21.15 -4.43 -11.24
CA LEU A 72 19.78 -4.42 -11.77
C LEU A 72 19.59 -5.38 -12.96
N ALA A 73 20.51 -5.38 -13.93
CA ALA A 73 20.49 -6.32 -15.06
C ALA A 73 20.50 -7.80 -14.64
N GLY A 74 21.17 -8.14 -13.54
CA GLY A 74 21.14 -9.46 -12.92
C GLY A 74 19.79 -9.77 -12.27
N ILE A 75 19.20 -8.84 -11.52
CA ILE A 75 17.85 -9.02 -10.94
C ILE A 75 16.84 -9.32 -12.06
N LEU A 76 16.83 -8.52 -13.13
CA LEU A 76 15.91 -8.70 -14.26
C LEU A 76 16.18 -10.01 -15.02
N GLY A 77 17.45 -10.37 -15.22
CA GLY A 77 17.83 -11.65 -15.80
C GLY A 77 17.38 -12.85 -14.96
N GLY A 78 17.47 -12.74 -13.63
CA GLY A 78 16.98 -13.74 -12.70
C GLY A 78 15.48 -13.96 -12.79
N LEU A 79 14.69 -12.90 -13.05
CA LEU A 79 13.25 -13.03 -13.30
C LEU A 79 12.97 -13.90 -14.54
N ILE A 80 13.78 -13.77 -15.60
CA ILE A 80 13.66 -14.67 -16.76
C ILE A 80 13.97 -16.12 -16.37
N GLU A 81 15.02 -16.34 -15.59
CA GLU A 81 15.43 -17.69 -15.18
C GLU A 81 14.41 -18.41 -14.29
N ILE A 82 13.64 -17.68 -13.48
CA ILE A 82 12.57 -18.26 -12.64
C ILE A 82 11.26 -18.53 -13.41
N GLY A 83 11.20 -18.23 -14.72
CA GLY A 83 10.12 -18.66 -15.61
C GLY A 83 9.32 -17.56 -16.30
N PHE A 84 9.76 -16.30 -16.23
CA PHE A 84 9.18 -15.22 -17.02
C PHE A 84 9.78 -15.17 -18.44
N ASP A 85 8.98 -14.79 -19.43
CA ASP A 85 9.45 -14.62 -20.82
C ASP A 85 9.92 -13.19 -21.09
N ASP A 86 9.44 -12.22 -20.30
CA ASP A 86 9.77 -10.80 -20.42
C ASP A 86 9.74 -10.09 -19.07
N VAL A 87 10.39 -8.92 -19.03
CA VAL A 87 10.39 -8.05 -17.86
C VAL A 87 10.15 -6.61 -18.29
N PHE A 88 9.26 -5.92 -17.60
CA PHE A 88 9.00 -4.51 -17.83
C PHE A 88 8.91 -3.76 -16.49
N GLU A 89 9.89 -2.89 -16.24
CA GLU A 89 10.03 -2.24 -14.93
C GLU A 89 8.89 -1.26 -14.62
N VAL A 90 8.29 -1.38 -13.42
CA VAL A 90 7.27 -0.42 -12.93
C VAL A 90 7.84 0.98 -12.75
N ALA A 91 9.17 1.09 -12.60
CA ALA A 91 9.88 2.36 -12.58
C ALA A 91 9.63 3.21 -13.85
N VAL A 92 9.45 2.59 -15.02
CA VAL A 92 9.09 3.31 -16.26
C VAL A 92 7.68 3.91 -16.14
N GLY A 93 6.71 3.14 -15.64
CA GLY A 93 5.36 3.65 -15.36
C GLY A 93 5.34 4.75 -14.31
N ALA A 94 6.25 4.71 -13.33
CA ALA A 94 6.40 5.75 -12.32
C ALA A 94 6.89 7.07 -12.92
N GLU A 95 7.77 7.04 -13.93
CA GLU A 95 8.21 8.23 -14.67
C GLU A 95 7.04 8.88 -15.43
N ILE A 96 6.22 8.06 -16.10
CA ILE A 96 5.01 8.51 -16.82
C ILE A 96 4.02 9.18 -15.86
N ILE A 97 3.68 8.50 -14.75
CA ILE A 97 2.76 9.03 -13.75
C ILE A 97 3.29 10.31 -13.12
N SER A 98 4.59 10.40 -12.80
CA SER A 98 5.18 11.61 -12.22
C SER A 98 5.00 12.85 -13.12
N ASN A 99 5.14 12.68 -14.43
CA ASN A 99 4.93 13.78 -15.40
C ASN A 99 3.47 14.24 -15.39
N TYR A 100 2.53 13.30 -15.36
CA TYR A 100 1.11 13.63 -15.33
C TYR A 100 0.65 14.17 -13.97
N THR A 101 1.20 13.69 -12.87
CA THR A 101 1.00 14.24 -11.52
C THR A 101 1.40 15.72 -11.47
N GLN A 102 2.55 16.08 -12.04
CA GLN A 102 2.97 17.49 -12.12
C GLN A 102 1.94 18.35 -12.86
N LYS A 103 1.52 17.90 -14.05
CA LYS A 103 0.50 18.59 -14.86
C LYS A 103 -0.80 18.75 -14.06
N TYR A 104 -1.27 17.69 -13.42
CA TYR A 104 -2.51 17.68 -12.66
C TYR A 104 -2.47 18.68 -11.49
N ILE A 105 -1.37 18.73 -10.73
CA ILE A 105 -1.18 19.68 -9.63
C ILE A 105 -1.21 21.13 -10.14
N GLU A 106 -0.59 21.39 -11.28
CA GLU A 106 -0.55 22.73 -11.88
C GLU A 106 -1.92 23.19 -12.39
N GLU A 107 -2.75 22.26 -12.87
CA GLU A 107 -4.12 22.51 -13.37
C GLU A 107 -5.16 22.63 -12.25
N HIS A 108 -5.00 21.94 -11.12
CA HIS A 108 -5.99 21.84 -10.03
C HIS A 108 -5.52 22.51 -8.74
N LYS A 109 -5.21 23.82 -8.80
CA LYS A 109 -4.71 24.60 -7.65
C LYS A 109 -5.78 24.91 -6.60
N ASP A 110 -7.04 24.63 -6.90
CA ASP A 110 -8.20 24.80 -6.04
C ASP A 110 -8.31 23.69 -4.98
N ILE A 111 -7.73 22.52 -5.21
CA ILE A 111 -7.70 21.41 -4.26
C ILE A 111 -6.31 21.33 -3.64
N ARG A 112 -6.18 21.68 -2.35
CA ARG A 112 -4.90 21.65 -1.65
C ARG A 112 -5.00 21.13 -0.21
N PRO A 113 -4.01 20.33 0.22
CA PRO A 113 -3.04 19.61 -0.60
C PRO A 113 -3.71 18.47 -1.39
N LEU A 114 -3.20 18.15 -2.57
CA LEU A 114 -3.45 16.86 -3.21
C LEU A 114 -2.66 15.76 -2.51
N ILE A 115 -3.21 14.54 -2.45
CA ILE A 115 -2.64 13.37 -1.77
C ILE A 115 -2.37 12.29 -2.82
N SER A 116 -1.17 11.72 -2.82
CA SER A 116 -0.80 10.61 -3.71
C SER A 116 -1.76 9.41 -3.61
N SER A 117 -2.12 8.84 -4.77
CA SER A 117 -2.92 7.62 -4.89
C SER A 117 -2.07 6.35 -4.95
N ALA A 118 -0.74 6.46 -4.93
CA ALA A 118 0.16 5.33 -5.20
C ALA A 118 0.12 4.24 -4.12
N CYS A 119 -0.03 4.62 -2.85
CA CYS A 119 -0.07 3.70 -1.71
C CYS A 119 -1.51 3.24 -1.43
N PRO A 120 -1.90 1.98 -1.77
CA PRO A 120 -3.29 1.53 -1.61
C PRO A 120 -3.75 1.54 -0.16
N SER A 121 -2.86 1.30 0.81
CA SER A 121 -3.20 1.38 2.22
C SER A 121 -3.51 2.81 2.68
N VAL A 122 -2.87 3.83 2.10
CA VAL A 122 -3.17 5.23 2.41
C VAL A 122 -4.49 5.64 1.78
N VAL A 123 -4.75 5.25 0.52
CA VAL A 123 -6.05 5.46 -0.12
C VAL A 123 -7.18 4.85 0.73
N ARG A 124 -7.04 3.58 1.14
CA ARG A 124 -8.02 2.91 2.00
C ARG A 124 -8.12 3.53 3.39
N LEU A 125 -7.02 4.01 3.97
CA LEU A 125 -7.04 4.77 5.23
C LEU A 125 -7.86 6.05 5.10
N VAL A 126 -7.69 6.81 4.01
CA VAL A 126 -8.47 8.03 3.76
C VAL A 126 -9.95 7.68 3.61
N GLN A 127 -10.31 6.65 2.83
CA GLN A 127 -11.71 6.22 2.69
C GLN A 127 -12.38 5.89 4.04
N VAL A 128 -11.64 5.24 4.95
CA VAL A 128 -12.18 4.69 6.20
C VAL A 128 -12.14 5.70 7.36
N LYS A 129 -11.02 6.43 7.51
CA LYS A 129 -10.76 7.30 8.67
C LYS A 129 -10.88 8.80 8.36
N PHE A 130 -10.66 9.21 7.11
CA PHE A 130 -10.69 10.61 6.70
C PHE A 130 -11.59 10.81 5.46
N PRO A 131 -12.87 10.41 5.52
CA PRO A 131 -13.76 10.41 4.34
C PRO A 131 -13.93 11.80 3.71
N SER A 132 -13.76 12.87 4.49
CA SER A 132 -13.75 14.27 4.04
C SER A 132 -12.60 14.57 3.05
N LEU A 133 -11.49 13.85 3.16
CA LEU A 133 -10.27 14.03 2.35
C LEU A 133 -10.24 13.15 1.09
N VAL A 134 -11.30 12.38 0.80
CA VAL A 134 -11.34 11.57 -0.43
C VAL A 134 -11.19 12.42 -1.68
N GLY A 135 -11.75 13.65 -1.68
CA GLY A 135 -11.58 14.61 -2.77
C GLY A 135 -10.16 15.17 -2.91
N ASN A 136 -9.31 15.02 -1.90
CA ASN A 136 -7.90 15.40 -1.97
C ASN A 136 -7.03 14.33 -2.62
N ILE A 137 -7.51 13.08 -2.77
CA ILE A 137 -6.74 12.02 -3.42
C ILE A 137 -6.65 12.32 -4.92
N ILE A 138 -5.44 12.32 -5.46
CA ILE A 138 -5.21 12.54 -6.88
C ILE A 138 -5.84 11.38 -7.70
N PRO A 139 -6.70 11.64 -8.69
CA PRO A 139 -7.48 10.60 -9.37
C PRO A 139 -6.70 9.89 -10.48
N LEU A 140 -5.45 9.51 -10.21
CA LEU A 140 -4.58 8.84 -11.19
C LEU A 140 -4.51 7.33 -10.94
N ILE A 141 -4.40 6.56 -12.02
CA ILE A 141 -4.06 5.14 -11.94
C ILE A 141 -2.64 4.97 -11.38
N THR A 142 -2.33 3.78 -10.85
CA THR A 142 -1.02 3.57 -10.25
C THR A 142 0.06 3.27 -11.30
N PRO A 143 1.36 3.51 -11.00
CA PRO A 143 2.46 3.08 -11.86
C PRO A 143 2.39 1.61 -12.26
N MET A 144 1.95 0.74 -11.35
CA MET A 144 1.74 -0.69 -11.62
C MET A 144 0.73 -0.91 -12.75
N ASP A 145 -0.40 -0.22 -12.71
CA ASP A 145 -1.50 -0.44 -13.65
C ASP A 145 -1.14 0.09 -15.04
N ILE A 146 -0.54 1.28 -15.15
CA ILE A 146 -0.10 1.78 -16.46
C ILE A 146 1.01 0.90 -17.05
N THR A 147 1.94 0.44 -16.22
CA THR A 147 3.01 -0.48 -16.64
C THR A 147 2.42 -1.78 -17.19
N ALA A 148 1.44 -2.36 -16.49
CA ALA A 148 0.76 -3.56 -16.95
C ALA A 148 0.03 -3.36 -18.29
N LYS A 149 -0.68 -2.24 -18.45
CA LYS A 149 -1.35 -1.87 -19.70
C LYS A 149 -0.35 -1.76 -20.86
N ILE A 150 0.81 -1.12 -20.65
CA ILE A 150 1.87 -0.97 -21.67
C ILE A 150 2.51 -2.33 -22.00
N ALA A 151 2.98 -3.05 -20.98
CA ALA A 151 3.68 -4.32 -21.15
C ALA A 151 2.84 -5.34 -21.91
N ARG A 152 1.53 -5.40 -21.62
CA ARG A 152 0.59 -6.25 -22.34
C ARG A 152 0.47 -5.88 -23.82
N ARG A 153 0.32 -4.59 -24.15
CA ARG A 153 0.23 -4.11 -25.54
C ARG A 153 1.49 -4.41 -26.32
N GLU A 154 2.66 -4.22 -25.71
CA GLU A 154 3.95 -4.56 -26.34
C GLU A 154 4.07 -6.06 -26.59
N ALA A 155 3.71 -6.89 -25.61
CA ALA A 155 3.74 -8.34 -25.77
C ALA A 155 2.77 -8.84 -26.85
N MET A 156 1.57 -8.26 -26.94
CA MET A 156 0.63 -8.57 -28.04
C MET A 156 1.23 -8.27 -29.41
N LYS A 157 1.86 -7.09 -29.57
CA LYS A 157 2.54 -6.71 -30.82
C LYS A 157 3.73 -7.62 -31.13
N LYS A 158 4.53 -7.97 -30.11
CA LYS A 158 5.74 -8.79 -30.24
C LYS A 158 5.44 -10.26 -30.55
N THR A 159 4.40 -10.82 -29.95
CA THR A 159 4.12 -12.27 -29.98
C THR A 159 2.97 -12.67 -30.90
N GLY A 160 2.08 -11.72 -31.24
CA GLY A 160 0.82 -12.01 -31.93
C GLY A 160 -0.21 -12.76 -31.08
N LEU A 161 0.05 -12.97 -29.78
CA LEU A 161 -0.88 -13.63 -28.88
C LEU A 161 -2.05 -12.73 -28.49
N SER A 162 -3.21 -13.35 -28.24
CA SER A 162 -4.37 -12.66 -27.66
C SER A 162 -4.12 -12.30 -26.20
N GLU A 163 -4.81 -11.26 -25.73
CA GLU A 163 -4.68 -10.71 -24.37
C GLU A 163 -4.78 -11.77 -23.26
N ASN A 164 -5.73 -12.70 -23.36
CA ASN A 164 -5.94 -13.77 -22.38
C ASN A 164 -4.83 -14.85 -22.35
N LYS A 165 -3.89 -14.82 -23.31
CA LYS A 165 -2.71 -15.71 -23.33
C LYS A 165 -1.48 -15.04 -22.73
N ILE A 166 -1.55 -13.75 -22.43
CA ILE A 166 -0.48 -12.97 -21.83
C ILE A 166 -0.80 -12.79 -20.35
N GLY A 167 0.12 -13.20 -19.48
CA GLY A 167 0.02 -13.02 -18.04
C GLY A 167 0.96 -11.91 -17.58
N VAL A 168 0.45 -10.88 -16.93
CA VAL A 168 1.26 -9.80 -16.34
C VAL A 168 1.28 -9.93 -14.83
N PHE A 169 2.47 -10.12 -14.27
CA PHE A 169 2.65 -10.40 -12.83
C PHE A 169 3.43 -9.30 -12.15
N PHE A 170 2.85 -8.70 -11.11
CA PHE A 170 3.52 -7.67 -10.32
C PHE A 170 4.37 -8.30 -9.22
N ILE A 171 5.68 -8.01 -9.24
CA ILE A 171 6.59 -8.43 -8.17
C ILE A 171 6.62 -7.34 -7.10
N THR A 172 6.01 -7.61 -5.94
CA THR A 172 5.64 -6.58 -4.98
C THR A 172 6.31 -6.68 -3.60
N PRO A 173 6.63 -5.54 -2.96
CA PRO A 173 6.97 -5.49 -1.53
C PRO A 173 5.73 -5.48 -0.62
N CYS A 174 4.52 -5.35 -1.17
CA CYS A 174 3.34 -4.87 -0.44
C CYS A 174 2.17 -5.86 -0.44
N PRO A 175 1.64 -6.25 0.74
CA PRO A 175 0.46 -7.10 0.82
C PRO A 175 -0.81 -6.38 0.33
N ALA A 176 -0.95 -5.07 0.57
CA ALA A 176 -2.08 -4.31 0.07
C ALA A 176 -2.18 -4.27 -1.46
N LYS A 177 -1.07 -4.51 -2.18
CA LYS A 177 -1.08 -4.64 -3.65
C LYS A 177 -1.65 -5.97 -4.11
N VAL A 178 -1.55 -7.03 -3.31
CA VAL A 178 -2.28 -8.28 -3.55
C VAL A 178 -3.79 -8.04 -3.51
N THR A 179 -4.25 -7.33 -2.47
CA THR A 179 -5.67 -7.01 -2.34
C THR A 179 -6.12 -6.00 -3.40
N SER A 180 -5.31 -4.99 -3.76
CA SER A 180 -5.70 -3.99 -4.76
C SER A 180 -5.82 -4.53 -6.18
N VAL A 181 -5.17 -5.64 -6.51
CA VAL A 181 -5.35 -6.31 -7.81
C VAL A 181 -6.68 -7.05 -7.87
N LYS A 182 -7.12 -7.63 -6.75
CA LYS A 182 -8.40 -8.36 -6.63
C LYS A 182 -9.59 -7.42 -6.43
N GLU A 183 -9.38 -6.36 -5.67
CA GLU A 183 -10.36 -5.34 -5.29
C GLU A 183 -9.76 -3.95 -5.53
N PRO A 184 -9.65 -3.52 -6.81
CA PRO A 184 -9.12 -2.22 -7.15
C PRO A 184 -9.96 -1.07 -6.59
N VAL A 185 -9.30 0.06 -6.34
CA VAL A 185 -9.97 1.30 -5.92
C VAL A 185 -9.87 2.28 -7.08
N GLY A 186 -11.03 2.67 -7.63
CA GLY A 186 -11.12 3.59 -8.76
C GLY A 186 -10.99 2.95 -10.15
N GLU A 187 -10.92 1.62 -10.23
CA GLU A 187 -11.02 0.85 -11.47
C GLU A 187 -11.98 -0.32 -11.25
N GLU A 188 -12.62 -0.81 -12.30
CA GLU A 188 -13.47 -2.02 -12.23
C GLU A 188 -12.63 -3.31 -12.13
N VAL A 189 -11.54 -3.37 -12.88
CA VAL A 189 -10.66 -4.53 -12.99
C VAL A 189 -9.20 -4.07 -13.09
N SER A 190 -8.29 -4.72 -12.37
CA SER A 190 -6.86 -4.47 -12.51
C SER A 190 -6.31 -5.07 -13.81
N PRO A 191 -5.42 -4.38 -14.54
CA PRO A 191 -4.72 -4.95 -15.70
C PRO A 191 -3.66 -6.00 -15.34
N VAL A 192 -3.44 -6.27 -14.06
CA VAL A 192 -2.47 -7.25 -13.53
C VAL A 192 -3.17 -8.58 -13.28
N ASP A 193 -2.57 -9.68 -13.75
CA ASP A 193 -3.12 -11.05 -13.65
C ASP A 193 -2.76 -11.77 -12.34
N GLY A 194 -1.63 -11.39 -11.73
CA GLY A 194 -1.16 -12.00 -10.50
C GLY A 194 -0.12 -11.16 -9.79
N VAL A 195 0.05 -11.41 -8.50
CA VAL A 195 0.96 -10.66 -7.64
C VAL A 195 1.88 -11.63 -6.91
N ILE A 196 3.17 -11.54 -7.16
CA ILE A 196 4.18 -12.39 -6.51
C ILE A 196 4.98 -11.54 -5.53
N SER A 197 5.19 -12.05 -4.33
CA SER A 197 5.95 -11.32 -3.31
C SER A 197 7.45 -11.33 -3.62
N ILE A 198 8.13 -10.23 -3.28
CA ILE A 198 9.61 -10.20 -3.34
C ILE A 198 10.21 -11.33 -2.48
N SER A 199 9.62 -11.63 -1.32
CA SER A 199 10.06 -12.70 -0.44
C SER A 199 10.05 -14.09 -1.11
N ASP A 200 9.10 -14.37 -2.00
CA ASP A 200 8.97 -15.67 -2.67
C ASP A 200 10.05 -15.88 -3.75
N ILE A 201 10.51 -14.79 -4.39
CA ILE A 201 11.58 -14.87 -5.39
C ILE A 201 12.97 -14.66 -4.80
N TYR A 202 13.07 -14.07 -3.60
CA TYR A 202 14.34 -13.64 -3.02
C TYR A 202 15.33 -14.79 -2.88
N GLU A 203 14.90 -15.91 -2.29
CA GLU A 203 15.75 -17.08 -2.06
C GLU A 203 16.16 -17.76 -3.39
N ASN A 204 15.25 -17.78 -4.36
CA ASN A 204 15.53 -18.30 -5.70
C ASN A 204 16.66 -17.53 -6.37
N LEU A 205 16.66 -16.20 -6.27
CA LEU A 205 17.70 -15.36 -6.89
C LEU A 205 19.00 -15.34 -6.08
N ILE A 206 18.93 -15.28 -4.74
CA ILE A 206 20.12 -15.26 -3.87
C ILE A 206 20.94 -16.56 -3.96
N ASN A 207 20.28 -17.71 -4.11
CA ASN A 207 20.99 -18.99 -4.21
C ASN A 207 21.70 -19.20 -5.56
N HIS A 208 21.35 -18.41 -6.58
CA HIS A 208 21.87 -18.54 -7.95
C HIS A 208 22.61 -17.28 -8.43
N LEU A 209 23.01 -16.40 -7.51
CA LEU A 209 23.62 -15.09 -7.80
C LEU A 209 24.74 -15.14 -8.84
N ASP A 210 25.63 -16.13 -8.71
CA ASP A 210 26.83 -16.22 -9.55
C ASP A 210 26.54 -16.89 -10.90
N SER A 211 25.39 -17.56 -11.06
CA SER A 211 24.97 -18.21 -12.31
C SER A 211 23.98 -17.37 -13.13
N ILE A 212 23.33 -16.37 -12.53
CA ILE A 212 22.33 -15.55 -13.20
C ILE A 212 22.96 -14.77 -14.35
N LYS A 213 22.40 -14.92 -15.55
CA LYS A 213 22.80 -14.15 -16.71
C LYS A 213 22.27 -12.72 -16.59
N LYS A 214 23.19 -11.76 -16.52
CA LYS A 214 22.85 -10.33 -16.58
C LYS A 214 22.21 -9.99 -17.92
N ARG A 215 21.04 -9.35 -17.88
CA ARG A 215 20.27 -8.91 -19.05
C ARG A 215 20.16 -7.39 -19.06
N GLY A 216 21.22 -6.74 -19.53
CA GLY A 216 21.27 -5.27 -19.64
C GLY A 216 20.26 -4.70 -20.64
N ASP A 217 19.86 -5.50 -21.62
CA ASP A 217 18.82 -5.18 -22.60
C ASP A 217 17.41 -5.06 -21.99
N LEU A 218 17.20 -5.56 -20.78
CA LEU A 218 15.94 -5.42 -20.04
C LEU A 218 15.91 -4.16 -19.16
N VAL A 219 17.05 -3.51 -18.95
CA VAL A 219 17.12 -2.29 -18.13
C VAL A 219 16.56 -1.13 -18.92
N LYS A 220 15.38 -0.68 -18.53
CA LYS A 220 14.62 0.36 -19.19
C LYS A 220 14.41 1.59 -18.31
N SER A 221 14.58 1.51 -16.99
CA SER A 221 14.23 2.62 -16.09
C SER A 221 15.32 3.67 -15.89
N GLY A 222 14.91 4.90 -15.61
CA GLY A 222 15.78 6.00 -15.19
C GLY A 222 15.77 6.22 -13.68
N LYS A 223 16.58 7.19 -13.25
CA LYS A 223 16.77 7.58 -11.85
C LYS A 223 15.46 7.91 -11.15
N ARG A 224 14.59 8.68 -11.81
CA ARG A 224 13.30 9.10 -11.25
C ARG A 224 12.42 7.90 -10.94
N GLY A 225 12.29 6.98 -11.90
CA GLY A 225 11.50 5.77 -11.74
C GLY A 225 12.01 4.87 -10.61
N LEU A 226 13.33 4.69 -10.49
CA LEU A 226 13.91 3.86 -9.43
C LEU A 226 13.63 4.42 -8.03
N ARG A 227 13.73 5.75 -7.86
CA ARG A 227 13.57 6.40 -6.55
C ARG A 227 12.18 6.24 -5.96
N TRP A 228 11.13 6.03 -6.76
CA TRP A 228 9.78 5.69 -6.26
C TRP A 228 9.74 4.47 -5.34
N GLY A 229 10.78 3.63 -5.33
CA GLY A 229 10.92 2.52 -4.40
C GLY A 229 11.06 2.95 -2.93
N ARG A 230 11.40 4.21 -2.66
CA ARG A 230 11.63 4.77 -1.31
C ARG A 230 10.77 6.00 -1.04
N GLU A 231 10.72 6.37 0.24
CA GLU A 231 10.16 7.63 0.72
C GLU A 231 10.79 8.85 0.04
N GLY A 232 9.95 9.80 -0.36
CA GLY A 232 10.31 11.02 -1.07
C GLY A 232 10.58 10.81 -2.58
N GLY A 233 10.54 9.57 -3.07
CA GLY A 233 10.92 9.25 -4.45
C GLY A 233 9.93 9.76 -5.48
N GLU A 234 8.65 9.76 -5.12
CA GLU A 234 7.59 10.34 -5.94
C GLU A 234 7.73 11.87 -5.97
N ASN A 235 7.92 12.50 -4.80
CA ASN A 235 8.15 13.92 -4.71
C ASN A 235 9.38 14.40 -5.49
N ASP A 236 10.49 13.65 -5.45
CA ASP A 236 11.70 13.96 -6.21
C ASP A 236 11.46 13.95 -7.73
N SER A 237 10.48 13.16 -8.18
CA SER A 237 10.15 13.01 -9.60
C SER A 237 9.24 14.13 -10.12
N ILE A 238 8.52 14.82 -9.24
CA ILE A 238 7.65 15.96 -9.60
C ILE A 238 8.50 17.23 -9.70
N LYS A 239 8.64 17.80 -10.90
CA LYS A 239 9.43 19.02 -11.14
C LYS A 239 8.57 20.28 -10.88
N GLY A 240 9.20 21.45 -11.01
CA GLY A 240 8.52 22.74 -10.87
C GLY A 240 8.50 23.32 -9.46
N LYS A 241 7.92 24.52 -9.32
CA LYS A 241 7.81 25.26 -8.05
C LYS A 241 6.60 24.78 -7.25
N ILE A 242 6.56 23.48 -6.95
CA ILE A 242 5.48 22.81 -6.21
C ILE A 242 5.97 22.55 -4.79
N ARG A 243 5.22 23.01 -3.78
CA ARG A 243 5.55 22.79 -2.38
C ARG A 243 5.01 21.43 -1.94
N LYS A 244 5.93 20.48 -1.74
CA LYS A 244 5.64 19.07 -1.49
C LYS A 244 5.97 18.65 -0.07
N LEU A 245 5.26 17.66 0.46
CA LEU A 245 5.59 16.98 1.70
C LEU A 245 5.68 15.47 1.46
N SER A 246 6.70 14.83 2.05
CA SER A 246 6.83 13.38 2.11
C SER A 246 6.57 12.93 3.54
N VAL A 247 5.73 11.90 3.71
CA VAL A 247 5.49 11.26 5.00
C VAL A 247 5.38 9.76 4.84
N ASP A 248 6.12 9.04 5.66
CA ASP A 248 6.11 7.59 5.76
C ASP A 248 5.69 7.13 7.16
N GLU A 249 5.48 5.82 7.31
CA GLU A 249 4.81 5.19 8.46
C GLU A 249 3.36 5.60 8.69
N ILE A 250 2.47 4.60 8.75
CA ILE A 250 1.02 4.82 8.81
C ILE A 250 0.56 5.69 9.98
N HIS A 251 1.24 5.67 11.12
CA HIS A 251 0.87 6.51 12.28
C HIS A 251 1.29 7.97 12.11
N ASN A 252 2.37 8.25 11.38
CA ASN A 252 2.74 9.63 11.03
C ASN A 252 1.84 10.14 9.90
N VAL A 253 1.51 9.28 8.93
CA VAL A 253 0.52 9.59 7.88
C VAL A 253 -0.81 10.01 8.52
N ILE A 254 -1.30 9.27 9.52
CA ILE A 254 -2.52 9.64 10.27
C ILE A 254 -2.42 11.05 10.86
N LYS A 255 -1.31 11.37 11.54
CA LYS A 255 -1.11 12.70 12.15
C LYS A 255 -1.08 13.81 11.11
N VAL A 256 -0.50 13.55 9.94
CA VAL A 256 -0.49 14.49 8.82
C VAL A 256 -1.90 14.69 8.27
N LEU A 257 -2.64 13.60 8.01
CA LEU A 257 -4.01 13.66 7.52
C LEU A 257 -4.94 14.39 8.49
N GLU A 258 -4.78 14.22 9.81
CA GLU A 258 -5.50 15.02 10.82
C GLU A 258 -5.23 16.53 10.66
N LYS A 259 -4.00 16.93 10.32
CA LYS A 259 -3.69 18.34 10.04
C LYS A 259 -4.24 18.83 8.70
N VAL A 260 -4.34 17.94 7.72
CA VAL A 260 -4.97 18.25 6.43
C VAL A 260 -6.47 18.48 6.63
N GLU A 261 -7.16 17.59 7.35
CA GLU A 261 -8.59 17.72 7.68
C GLU A 261 -8.89 18.97 8.52
N ASP A 262 -7.98 19.33 9.43
CA ASP A 262 -8.04 20.58 10.21
C ASP A 262 -7.79 21.87 9.38
N GLY A 263 -7.48 21.76 8.07
CA GLY A 263 -7.13 22.91 7.22
C GLY A 263 -5.76 23.53 7.52
N LYS A 264 -4.87 22.82 8.24
CA LYS A 264 -3.56 23.35 8.70
C LYS A 264 -2.41 23.07 7.72
N MET A 265 -2.70 22.46 6.57
CA MET A 265 -1.71 21.99 5.60
C MET A 265 -1.89 22.56 4.19
N GLU A 266 -2.76 23.56 4.01
CA GLU A 266 -3.06 24.20 2.72
C GLU A 266 -1.84 24.86 2.04
N MET A 267 -0.76 25.08 2.80
CA MET A 267 0.49 25.62 2.27
C MET A 267 1.28 24.62 1.43
N PHE A 268 0.90 23.34 1.43
CA PHE A 268 1.45 22.32 0.54
C PHE A 268 0.52 22.10 -0.66
N ASP A 269 1.11 21.92 -1.83
CA ASP A 269 0.39 21.56 -3.06
C ASP A 269 0.15 20.05 -3.14
N TYR A 270 1.11 19.25 -2.66
CA TYR A 270 1.11 17.79 -2.81
C TYR A 270 1.71 17.07 -1.60
N ILE A 271 1.11 15.95 -1.22
CA ILE A 271 1.58 15.07 -0.16
C ILE A 271 1.79 13.65 -0.73
N GLU A 272 3.04 13.21 -0.70
CA GLU A 272 3.41 11.80 -0.84
C GLU A 272 3.25 11.15 0.53
N ALA A 273 2.27 10.25 0.67
CA ALA A 273 2.00 9.53 1.91
C ALA A 273 2.15 8.02 1.70
N GLN A 274 2.99 7.38 2.50
CA GLN A 274 3.31 5.97 2.39
C GLN A 274 3.15 5.25 3.73
N ALA A 275 2.53 4.07 3.72
CA ALA A 275 2.19 3.36 4.96
C ALA A 275 3.40 2.74 5.69
N CYS A 276 4.48 2.44 4.97
CA CYS A 276 5.62 1.66 5.48
C CYS A 276 6.83 2.57 5.81
N PRO A 277 7.68 2.19 6.78
CA PRO A 277 8.90 2.92 7.10
C PRO A 277 9.88 2.97 5.91
N GLY A 278 10.39 4.14 5.57
CA GLY A 278 11.24 4.36 4.40
C GLY A 278 10.52 4.22 3.06
N GLY A 279 9.19 4.08 3.05
CA GLY A 279 8.40 3.88 1.83
C GLY A 279 8.30 2.41 1.41
N CYS A 280 8.25 2.15 0.10
CA CYS A 280 8.06 0.79 -0.41
C CYS A 280 9.22 -0.17 -0.05
N VAL A 281 10.44 0.32 0.19
CA VAL A 281 11.55 -0.49 0.73
C VAL A 281 11.29 -1.06 2.12
N GLY A 282 10.38 -0.47 2.90
CA GLY A 282 9.93 -1.04 4.17
C GLY A 282 8.76 -2.00 4.07
N GLY A 283 8.30 -2.36 2.87
CA GLY A 283 7.18 -3.28 2.69
C GLY A 283 7.37 -4.64 3.36
N ILE A 284 6.26 -5.32 3.68
CA ILE A 284 6.27 -6.57 4.47
C ILE A 284 6.97 -7.72 3.74
N PHE A 285 6.91 -7.75 2.41
CA PHE A 285 7.54 -8.81 1.61
C PHE A 285 9.02 -8.59 1.33
N ASN A 286 9.58 -7.47 1.77
CA ASN A 286 11.00 -7.20 1.63
C ASN A 286 11.83 -7.99 2.65
N LYS A 287 13.08 -8.24 2.30
CA LYS A 287 14.02 -9.03 3.10
C LYS A 287 15.16 -8.17 3.65
N GLU A 288 15.54 -7.12 2.93
CA GLU A 288 16.62 -6.23 3.34
C GLU A 288 16.11 -5.19 4.34
N ASN A 289 17.02 -4.68 5.17
CA ASN A 289 16.75 -3.55 6.03
C ASN A 289 16.33 -2.32 5.20
N PRO A 290 15.24 -1.60 5.55
CA PRO A 290 14.72 -0.50 4.74
C PRO A 290 15.71 0.66 4.55
N PHE A 291 16.56 0.93 5.53
CA PHE A 291 17.57 2.00 5.43
C PHE A 291 18.70 1.61 4.47
N VAL A 292 19.14 0.34 4.51
CA VAL A 292 20.13 -0.21 3.57
C VAL A 292 19.56 -0.25 2.16
N ALA A 293 18.33 -0.74 2.00
CA ALA A 293 17.65 -0.77 0.71
C ALA A 293 17.45 0.65 0.13
N LYS A 294 17.11 1.63 0.98
CA LYS A 294 17.02 3.05 0.59
C LYS A 294 18.37 3.56 0.05
N GLU A 295 19.45 3.32 0.77
CA GLU A 295 20.80 3.74 0.36
C GLU A 295 21.21 3.11 -0.98
N ARG A 296 20.99 1.80 -1.16
CA ARG A 296 21.29 1.10 -2.42
C ARG A 296 20.52 1.67 -3.60
N ILE A 297 19.23 1.99 -3.43
CA ILE A 297 18.43 2.64 -4.47
C ILE A 297 19.04 4.00 -4.82
N ASP A 298 19.33 4.84 -3.82
CA ASP A 298 19.87 6.17 -4.07
C ASP A 298 21.26 6.14 -4.71
N ARG A 299 22.11 5.16 -4.34
CA ARG A 299 23.41 4.91 -4.93
C ARG A 299 23.30 4.50 -6.40
N LEU A 300 22.47 3.50 -6.72
CA LEU A 300 22.22 3.09 -8.11
C LEU A 300 21.63 4.24 -8.93
N ALA A 301 20.66 4.96 -8.36
CA ALA A 301 20.02 6.11 -8.97
C ALA A 301 20.99 7.27 -9.26
N SER A 302 22.12 7.35 -8.54
CA SER A 302 23.19 8.34 -8.81
C SER A 302 24.05 8.03 -10.03
N MET A 303 24.00 6.79 -10.53
CA MET A 303 24.85 6.28 -11.60
C MET A 303 24.14 6.16 -12.95
N ILE A 304 22.85 6.49 -13.00
CA ILE A 304 22.01 6.38 -14.20
C ILE A 304 21.39 7.73 -14.58
N GLU A 305 20.98 7.83 -15.83
CA GLU A 305 20.32 9.01 -16.40
C GLU A 305 18.99 9.33 -15.69
N GLU A 306 18.58 10.60 -15.78
CA GLU A 306 17.43 11.10 -15.02
C GLU A 306 16.10 10.45 -15.42
N GLU A 307 15.85 10.38 -16.72
CA GLU A 307 14.70 9.76 -17.36
C GLU A 307 15.19 8.78 -18.42
N SER A 308 14.51 7.64 -18.51
CA SER A 308 14.82 6.64 -19.52
C SER A 308 14.42 7.08 -20.93
N GLU A 309 15.13 6.60 -21.94
CA GLU A 309 14.70 6.80 -23.33
C GLU A 309 13.36 6.11 -23.59
N GLU A 310 13.15 4.95 -22.97
CA GLU A 310 11.90 4.21 -23.04
C GLU A 310 10.71 5.04 -22.54
N SER A 311 10.84 5.70 -21.38
CA SER A 311 9.76 6.54 -20.86
C SER A 311 9.49 7.75 -21.74
N LYS A 312 10.52 8.40 -22.30
CA LYS A 312 10.34 9.53 -23.24
C LYS A 312 9.54 9.13 -24.47
N VAL A 313 9.78 7.94 -25.01
CA VAL A 313 9.01 7.42 -26.15
C VAL A 313 7.58 7.13 -25.72
N LEU A 314 7.41 6.35 -24.65
CA LEU A 314 6.10 5.86 -24.21
C LEU A 314 5.18 6.97 -23.68
N VAL A 315 5.73 8.04 -23.07
CA VAL A 315 4.94 9.20 -22.64
C VAL A 315 4.13 9.80 -23.79
N ASN A 316 4.66 9.77 -25.02
CA ASN A 316 3.96 10.30 -26.19
C ASN A 316 2.86 9.35 -26.71
N ASP A 317 2.97 8.06 -26.41
CA ASP A 317 2.03 7.03 -26.85
C ASP A 317 0.84 6.84 -25.87
N VAL A 318 0.99 7.32 -24.63
CA VAL A 318 -0.05 7.22 -23.60
C VAL A 318 -0.91 8.48 -23.58
N LYS A 319 -2.22 8.32 -23.75
CA LYS A 319 -3.15 9.44 -23.68
C LYS A 319 -3.48 9.76 -22.22
N ASP A 320 -3.65 11.04 -21.89
CA ASP A 320 -4.06 11.52 -20.56
C ASP A 320 -5.24 10.75 -19.95
N ARG A 321 -6.27 10.44 -20.75
CA ARG A 321 -7.45 9.66 -20.32
C ARG A 321 -7.14 8.25 -19.82
N GLU A 322 -5.98 7.70 -20.19
CA GLU A 322 -5.52 6.38 -19.76
C GLU A 322 -4.78 6.43 -18.42
N LEU A 323 -4.43 7.64 -17.96
CA LEU A 323 -3.72 7.91 -16.71
C LEU A 323 -4.66 8.29 -15.56
N VAL A 324 -5.92 8.57 -15.86
CA VAL A 324 -6.96 8.92 -14.89
C VAL A 324 -7.76 7.66 -14.54
N LEU A 325 -8.18 7.56 -13.27
CA LEU A 325 -9.07 6.49 -12.80
C LEU A 325 -10.40 6.48 -13.57
N SER A 326 -10.87 5.29 -13.93
CA SER A 326 -12.16 5.10 -14.61
C SER A 326 -13.37 5.30 -13.69
N GLN A 327 -13.17 5.19 -12.38
CA GLN A 327 -14.20 5.39 -11.36
C GLN A 327 -13.70 6.32 -10.27
N SER A 328 -14.61 7.10 -9.69
CA SER A 328 -14.29 7.94 -8.53
C SER A 328 -14.00 7.09 -7.30
N ILE A 329 -13.02 7.52 -6.51
CA ILE A 329 -12.78 6.95 -5.19
C ILE A 329 -13.92 7.40 -4.28
N THR A 330 -14.58 6.47 -3.59
CA THR A 330 -15.70 6.77 -2.69
C THR A 330 -15.31 6.59 -1.22
N PRO A 331 -15.84 7.42 -0.30
CA PRO A 331 -15.74 7.16 1.13
C PRO A 331 -16.25 5.77 1.53
N ARG A 332 -15.64 5.17 2.57
CA ARG A 332 -16.06 3.92 3.21
C ARG A 332 -16.10 4.10 4.74
N PRO A 333 -16.90 5.05 5.26
CA PRO A 333 -16.92 5.33 6.69
C PRO A 333 -17.46 4.13 7.46
N ILE A 334 -16.94 3.94 8.67
CA ILE A 334 -17.41 2.90 9.58
C ILE A 334 -18.69 3.39 10.23
N THR A 335 -19.81 2.72 9.98
CA THR A 335 -21.11 3.06 10.55
C THR A 335 -21.48 2.09 11.68
N LEU A 336 -22.12 2.61 12.74
CA LEU A 336 -22.62 1.77 13.84
C LEU A 336 -23.92 1.07 13.48
N ASP A 337 -24.67 1.65 12.55
CA ASP A 337 -25.91 1.11 12.01
C ASP A 337 -26.18 1.73 10.62
N PRO A 338 -26.83 1.02 9.68
CA PRO A 338 -27.32 1.62 8.45
C PRO A 338 -28.38 2.71 8.67
N ASP A 339 -29.20 2.61 9.72
CA ASP A 339 -30.17 3.65 10.08
C ASP A 339 -29.47 4.74 10.90
N ILE A 340 -29.54 6.00 10.42
CA ILE A 340 -28.87 7.14 11.04
C ILE A 340 -29.36 7.38 12.47
N ASN A 341 -30.66 7.24 12.74
CA ASN A 341 -31.20 7.46 14.09
C ASN A 341 -30.67 6.39 15.04
N VAL A 342 -30.67 5.12 14.60
CA VAL A 342 -30.12 4.01 15.40
C VAL A 342 -28.61 4.17 15.60
N ALA A 343 -27.89 4.65 14.60
CA ALA A 343 -26.46 4.92 14.69
C ALA A 343 -26.15 6.04 15.71
N LEU A 344 -26.96 7.10 15.76
CA LEU A 344 -26.85 8.18 16.74
C LEU A 344 -27.11 7.67 18.17
N ASP A 345 -28.17 6.89 18.37
CA ASP A 345 -28.47 6.28 19.66
C ASP A 345 -27.35 5.35 20.14
N LYS A 346 -26.78 4.55 19.22
CA LYS A 346 -25.62 3.69 19.52
C LYS A 346 -24.39 4.51 19.86
N LEU A 347 -24.16 5.63 19.18
CA LEU A 347 -23.02 6.52 19.44
C LEU A 347 -23.13 7.17 20.81
N GLU A 348 -24.32 7.63 21.21
CA GLU A 348 -24.55 8.18 22.55
C GLU A 348 -24.26 7.14 23.63
N LYS A 349 -24.82 5.94 23.50
CA LYS A 349 -24.55 4.81 24.42
C LYS A 349 -23.08 4.43 24.47
N LEU A 350 -22.40 4.42 23.33
CA LEU A 350 -20.96 4.13 23.25
C LEU A 350 -20.17 5.14 24.10
N ASN A 351 -20.44 6.43 23.95
CA ASN A 351 -19.78 7.48 24.71
C ASN A 351 -20.07 7.36 26.23
N GLU A 352 -21.29 6.99 26.62
CA GLU A 352 -21.63 6.74 28.03
C GLU A 352 -20.88 5.54 28.61
N ILE A 353 -20.78 4.45 27.85
CA ILE A 353 -20.02 3.26 28.26
C ILE A 353 -18.54 3.60 28.36
N GLU A 354 -17.98 4.28 27.36
CA GLU A 354 -16.57 4.67 27.33
C GLU A 354 -16.15 5.46 28.59
N LYS A 355 -17.00 6.40 29.05
CA LYS A 355 -16.77 7.18 30.28
C LYS A 355 -16.71 6.31 31.55
N LYS A 356 -17.37 5.15 31.56
CA LYS A 356 -17.35 4.20 32.69
C LYS A 356 -16.15 3.27 32.64
N LEU A 357 -15.49 3.15 31.49
CA LEU A 357 -14.33 2.28 31.33
C LEU A 357 -13.07 2.93 31.93
N PRO A 358 -12.06 2.13 32.33
CA PRO A 358 -10.87 2.66 32.98
C PRO A 358 -9.97 3.56 32.11
N GLY A 359 -10.20 3.62 30.80
CA GLY A 359 -9.37 4.42 29.87
C GLY A 359 -7.91 3.96 29.71
N ILE A 360 -7.54 2.78 30.23
CA ILE A 360 -6.14 2.30 30.25
C ILE A 360 -5.69 1.59 28.97
N ASP A 361 -6.60 1.26 28.06
CA ASP A 361 -6.32 0.56 26.78
C ASP A 361 -5.41 -0.68 26.93
N CYS A 362 -5.63 -1.44 27.99
CA CYS A 362 -4.80 -2.60 28.34
C CYS A 362 -4.94 -3.76 27.34
N GLY A 363 -6.10 -3.87 26.69
CA GLY A 363 -6.39 -4.92 25.72
C GLY A 363 -6.80 -6.27 26.31
N ALA A 364 -7.00 -6.37 27.63
CA ALA A 364 -7.34 -7.64 28.28
C ALA A 364 -8.68 -8.23 27.82
N CYS A 365 -9.65 -7.39 27.45
CA CYS A 365 -10.94 -7.81 26.92
C CYS A 365 -10.90 -8.24 25.44
N GLY A 366 -9.74 -8.14 24.78
CA GLY A 366 -9.59 -8.43 23.35
C GLY A 366 -9.91 -7.28 22.40
N CYS A 367 -10.16 -6.07 22.91
CA CYS A 367 -10.31 -4.86 22.10
C CYS A 367 -9.04 -3.98 22.19
N PRO A 368 -8.65 -3.25 21.13
CA PRO A 368 -7.43 -2.44 21.14
C PRO A 368 -7.49 -1.25 22.10
N THR A 369 -8.68 -0.66 22.29
CA THR A 369 -8.94 0.50 23.15
C THR A 369 -10.23 0.31 23.94
N CYS A 370 -10.42 1.07 25.01
CA CYS A 370 -11.67 1.15 25.76
C CYS A 370 -12.81 1.61 24.87
N LYS A 371 -12.56 2.57 23.96
CA LYS A 371 -13.54 3.00 22.96
C LYS A 371 -13.96 1.86 22.03
N ALA A 372 -13.01 1.10 21.50
CA ALA A 372 -13.28 -0.07 20.68
C ALA A 372 -14.02 -1.18 21.45
N PHE A 373 -13.82 -1.28 22.77
CA PHE A 373 -14.58 -2.17 23.63
C PHE A 373 -16.03 -1.69 23.82
N ALA A 374 -16.24 -0.39 24.07
CA ALA A 374 -17.56 0.22 24.13
C ALA A 374 -18.33 0.03 22.81
N GLU A 375 -17.65 0.16 21.67
CA GLU A 375 -18.20 -0.14 20.35
C GLU A 375 -18.69 -1.60 20.24
N ASP A 376 -17.84 -2.57 20.63
CA ASP A 376 -18.23 -3.99 20.63
C ASP A 376 -19.42 -4.27 21.58
N ILE A 377 -19.58 -3.52 22.67
CA ILE A 377 -20.74 -3.64 23.58
C ILE A 377 -22.03 -3.13 22.91
N VAL A 378 -22.01 -1.93 22.30
CA VAL A 378 -23.22 -1.38 21.64
C VAL A 378 -23.62 -2.17 20.40
N GLN A 379 -22.69 -2.91 19.79
CA GLN A 379 -22.94 -3.86 18.71
C GLN A 379 -23.41 -5.24 19.20
N GLY A 380 -23.53 -5.44 20.52
CA GLY A 380 -23.99 -6.72 21.11
C GLY A 380 -22.97 -7.86 21.00
N VAL A 381 -21.70 -7.56 20.68
CA VAL A 381 -20.63 -8.55 20.57
C VAL A 381 -20.06 -8.92 21.94
N LYS A 382 -20.06 -7.96 22.88
CA LYS A 382 -19.47 -8.09 24.22
C LYS A 382 -20.41 -7.51 25.29
N SER A 383 -20.18 -7.87 26.55
CA SER A 383 -20.83 -7.26 27.71
C SER A 383 -19.82 -6.44 28.53
N ILE A 384 -20.31 -5.57 29.42
CA ILE A 384 -19.43 -4.78 30.30
C ILE A 384 -18.56 -5.66 31.20
N ASP A 385 -19.07 -6.83 31.57
CA ASP A 385 -18.40 -7.81 32.45
C ASP A 385 -17.16 -8.44 31.82
N ASP A 386 -17.01 -8.37 30.50
CA ASP A 386 -15.78 -8.76 29.80
C ASP A 386 -14.58 -7.86 30.17
N CYS A 387 -14.82 -6.72 30.83
CA CYS A 387 -13.76 -5.88 31.35
C CYS A 387 -13.25 -6.42 32.69
N ILE A 388 -12.08 -7.05 32.65
CA ILE A 388 -11.46 -7.63 33.86
C ILE A 388 -11.18 -6.62 34.98
N VAL A 389 -11.02 -5.34 34.64
CA VAL A 389 -10.79 -4.28 35.63
C VAL A 389 -12.08 -3.98 36.38
N ILE A 390 -13.18 -3.78 35.66
CA ILE A 390 -14.51 -3.54 36.24
C ILE A 390 -14.93 -4.74 37.09
N LEU A 391 -14.80 -5.96 36.54
CA LEU A 391 -15.17 -7.18 37.25
C LEU A 391 -14.41 -7.33 38.59
N LYS A 392 -13.12 -6.98 38.62
CA LYS A 392 -12.32 -7.00 39.85
C LYS A 392 -12.76 -5.94 40.86
N GLU A 393 -13.15 -4.75 40.42
CA GLU A 393 -13.65 -3.69 41.29
C GLU A 393 -15.00 -4.04 41.89
N GLU A 394 -15.90 -4.63 41.12
CA GLU A 394 -17.20 -5.12 41.59
C GLU A 394 -17.03 -6.22 42.62
N TYR A 395 -16.17 -7.21 42.36
CA TYR A 395 -15.88 -8.28 43.31
C TYR A 395 -15.30 -7.76 44.64
N LYS A 396 -14.45 -6.72 44.59
CA LYS A 396 -13.92 -6.07 45.81
C LYS A 396 -15.02 -5.39 46.60
N LYS A 397 -15.88 -4.60 45.93
CA LYS A 397 -17.00 -3.90 46.58
C LYS A 397 -17.99 -4.89 47.20
N GLU A 398 -18.22 -6.04 46.56
CA GLU A 398 -19.09 -7.08 47.08
C GLU A 398 -18.47 -7.77 48.31
N LYS A 399 -17.16 -8.03 48.29
CA LYS A 399 -16.43 -8.57 49.45
C LYS A 399 -16.39 -7.59 50.63
N GLU A 400 -16.38 -6.28 50.39
CA GLU A 400 -16.45 -5.26 51.45
C GLU A 400 -17.86 -5.09 52.05
N ARG A 401 -18.89 -5.55 51.34
CA ARG A 401 -20.29 -5.54 51.79
C ARG A 401 -20.69 -6.76 52.62
N LEU A 402 -19.96 -7.86 52.49
CA LEU A 402 -20.10 -9.11 53.24
C LEU A 402 -19.22 -9.08 54.49
#